data_AF-A0A702BV91-F1
#
_entry.id   AF-A0A702BV91-F1
#
_cell.length_a   1.000
_cell.length_b   1.000
_cell.length_c   1.000
_cell.angle_alpha   90.00
_cell.angle_beta   90.00
_cell.angle_gamma   90.00
#
_symmetry.space_group_name_H-M   'P 1'
#
loop_
_entity.id
_entity.type
_entity.pdbx_description
1 polymer ?
#
loop_
_entity_poly.entity_id
_entity_poly.type
_entity_poly.pdbx_seq_one_letter_code
_entity_poly.pdbx_strand_id
1 'polypeptide(L)'
;MSNIAKYFFILLTFPTICLADCIREANSCYSTRLGLLERLSGAETSDGYSRLTLNGVEIYKKKADLITFTSDDDGFFKNKKYLTTKTIFSFTPDEPCRHKEYYGYCRVSVVLDFSGDKPIFSNEFISDSGSSVIDWISWGKANAIIVFEDGSKFKYMNGHVERVIK
;
A
#
# COMPACT_ATOMS: atom_id res chain seq x y z
N MET A 1 -46.79 -47.64 6.20
CA MET A 1 -45.39 -47.21 6.30
C MET A 1 -45.10 -46.32 5.09
N SER A 2 -45.07 -45.00 5.29
CA SER A 2 -44.95 -44.00 4.22
C SER A 2 -43.48 -43.58 4.10
N ASN A 3 -42.83 -43.96 2.99
CA ASN A 3 -41.49 -43.49 2.64
C ASN A 3 -41.60 -42.09 2.04
N ILE A 4 -41.64 -41.07 2.91
CA ILE A 4 -41.52 -39.68 2.49
C ILE A 4 -40.06 -39.49 2.05
N ALA A 5 -39.90 -39.39 0.73
CA ALA A 5 -38.65 -39.14 0.05
C ALA A 5 -37.93 -37.93 0.67
N LYS A 6 -36.75 -38.21 1.22
CA LYS A 6 -35.73 -37.24 1.60
C LYS A 6 -35.27 -36.48 0.35
N TYR A 7 -35.99 -35.42 -0.03
CA TYR A 7 -35.50 -34.50 -1.04
C TYR A 7 -34.57 -33.47 -0.38
N PHE A 8 -33.28 -33.78 -0.53
CA PHE A 8 -32.14 -32.87 -0.61
C PHE A 8 -32.47 -31.38 -0.46
N PHE A 9 -32.20 -30.85 0.73
CA PHE A 9 -31.99 -29.43 0.95
C PHE A 9 -30.64 -29.07 0.29
N ILE A 10 -30.66 -28.75 -1.00
CA ILE A 10 -29.50 -28.14 -1.67
C ILE A 10 -29.42 -26.71 -1.13
N LEU A 11 -28.59 -26.52 -0.11
CA LEU A 11 -28.18 -25.20 0.37
C LEU A 11 -27.42 -24.53 -0.77
N LEU A 12 -28.11 -23.68 -1.54
CA LEU A 12 -27.49 -22.71 -2.44
C LEU A 12 -26.77 -21.68 -1.57
N THR A 13 -25.55 -21.98 -1.14
CA THR A 13 -24.62 -20.97 -0.65
C THR A 13 -24.15 -20.18 -1.87
N PHE A 14 -24.95 -19.19 -2.29
CA PHE A 14 -24.40 -18.15 -3.15
C PHE A 14 -23.27 -17.48 -2.34
N PRO A 15 -22.03 -17.44 -2.85
CA PRO A 15 -21.05 -16.55 -2.26
C PRO A 15 -21.63 -15.14 -2.44
N THR A 16 -22.11 -14.55 -1.35
CA THR A 16 -22.35 -13.12 -1.31
C THR A 16 -20.99 -12.49 -1.56
N ILE A 17 -20.80 -11.97 -2.77
CA ILE A 17 -19.65 -11.12 -3.07
C ILE A 17 -19.92 -9.84 -2.30
N CYS A 18 -19.61 -9.86 -1.00
CA CYS A 18 -19.57 -8.66 -0.20
C CYS A 18 -18.38 -7.88 -0.76
N LEU A 19 -18.68 -6.88 -1.58
CA LEU A 19 -17.73 -5.80 -1.81
C LEU A 19 -17.41 -5.28 -0.42
N ALA A 20 -16.19 -5.52 0.04
CA ALA A 20 -15.74 -4.99 1.31
C ALA A 20 -15.91 -3.47 1.24
N ASP A 21 -16.82 -2.95 2.04
CA ASP A 21 -16.92 -1.51 2.28
C ASP A 21 -15.68 -1.10 3.08
N CYS A 22 -15.22 0.13 2.82
CA CYS A 22 -14.15 0.74 3.61
C CYS A 22 -14.50 0.63 5.09
N ILE A 23 -13.55 0.15 5.92
CA ILE A 23 -13.78 0.18 7.36
C ILE A 23 -14.13 1.61 7.78
N ARG A 24 -15.10 1.75 8.69
CA ARG A 24 -15.67 3.05 9.04
C ARG A 24 -14.60 4.02 9.57
N GLU A 25 -13.57 3.47 10.19
CA GLU A 25 -12.47 4.19 10.79
C GLU A 25 -11.37 4.61 9.79
N ALA A 26 -11.41 4.13 8.54
CA ALA A 26 -10.37 4.44 7.56
C ALA A 26 -10.54 5.82 6.91
N ASN A 27 -9.45 6.57 6.85
CA ASN A 27 -9.37 7.89 6.22
C ASN A 27 -9.46 7.82 4.69
N SER A 28 -9.08 6.69 4.10
CA SER A 28 -9.09 6.47 2.66
C SER A 28 -9.01 5.00 2.35
N CYS A 29 -9.63 4.59 1.24
CA CYS A 29 -9.59 3.22 0.76
C CYS A 29 -9.19 3.15 -0.72
N TYR A 30 -8.27 2.25 -1.02
CA TYR A 30 -7.76 1.98 -2.36
C TYR A 30 -8.18 0.58 -2.78
N SER A 31 -8.64 0.46 -4.02
CA SER A 31 -8.98 -0.85 -4.58
C SER A 31 -7.75 -1.45 -5.22
N THR A 32 -7.33 -2.58 -4.69
CA THR A 32 -6.14 -3.30 -5.17
C THR A 32 -6.54 -4.61 -5.83
N ARG A 33 -5.59 -5.24 -6.51
CA ARG A 33 -5.78 -6.62 -7.01
C ARG A 33 -6.10 -7.63 -5.90
N LEU A 34 -5.61 -7.42 -4.68
CA LEU A 34 -5.76 -8.33 -3.53
C LEU A 34 -6.94 -7.97 -2.61
N GLY A 35 -7.71 -6.93 -2.95
CA GLY A 35 -8.85 -6.48 -2.17
C GLY A 35 -8.75 -5.00 -1.80
N LEU A 36 -9.38 -4.62 -0.70
CA LEU A 36 -9.43 -3.22 -0.27
C LEU A 36 -8.25 -2.91 0.65
N LEU A 37 -7.42 -1.94 0.26
CA LEU A 37 -6.37 -1.39 1.10
C LEU A 37 -6.92 -0.17 1.83
N GLU A 38 -6.98 -0.22 3.14
CA GLU A 38 -7.46 0.88 3.97
C GLU A 38 -6.31 1.55 4.73
N ARG A 39 -6.43 2.86 4.94
CA ARG A 39 -5.45 3.67 5.68
C ARG A 39 -6.11 4.25 6.92
N LEU A 40 -5.42 4.14 8.05
CA LEU A 40 -5.74 4.78 9.31
C LEU A 40 -4.64 5.79 9.67
N SER A 41 -5.03 7.04 9.93
CA SER A 41 -4.14 8.13 10.31
C SER A 41 -3.71 8.00 11.77
N GLY A 42 -2.41 8.10 12.04
CA GLY A 42 -1.87 8.11 13.40
C GLY A 42 -2.48 9.22 14.25
N ALA A 43 -2.71 10.39 13.65
CA ALA A 43 -3.33 11.55 14.29
C ALA A 43 -4.77 11.29 14.77
N GLU A 44 -5.45 10.27 14.24
CA GLU A 44 -6.83 9.89 14.61
C GLU A 44 -6.88 8.60 15.44
N THR A 45 -5.73 7.98 15.71
CA THR A 45 -5.62 6.78 16.54
C THR A 45 -5.15 7.12 17.94
N SER A 46 -5.64 6.39 18.94
CA SER A 46 -5.28 6.63 20.34
C SER A 46 -3.82 6.29 20.68
N ASP A 47 -3.16 5.46 19.87
CA ASP A 47 -1.77 5.08 20.08
C ASP A 47 -0.76 5.87 19.24
N GLY A 48 -1.23 6.78 18.37
CA GLY A 48 -0.36 7.62 17.53
C GLY A 48 0.31 6.86 16.38
N TYR A 49 -0.25 5.73 15.93
CA TYR A 49 0.31 4.93 14.84
C TYR A 49 -0.57 4.97 13.60
N SER A 50 0.02 5.41 12.49
CA SER A 50 -0.56 5.19 11.17
C SER A 50 -0.50 3.71 10.80
N ARG A 51 -1.56 3.22 10.15
CA ARG A 51 -1.68 1.81 9.74
C ARG A 51 -2.18 1.67 8.32
N LEU A 52 -1.75 0.59 7.68
CA LEU A 52 -2.38 0.06 6.47
C LEU A 52 -3.00 -1.30 6.80
N THR A 53 -4.25 -1.47 6.40
CA THR A 53 -4.95 -2.75 6.46
C THR A 53 -5.30 -3.22 5.06
N LEU A 54 -5.31 -4.53 4.84
CA LEU A 54 -5.79 -5.16 3.61
C LEU A 54 -6.96 -6.05 3.97
N ASN A 55 -8.15 -5.71 3.48
CA ASN A 55 -9.42 -6.34 3.83
C ASN A 55 -9.61 -6.37 5.36
N GLY A 56 -9.30 -5.26 6.04
CA GLY A 56 -9.39 -5.14 7.50
C GLY A 56 -8.27 -5.81 8.31
N VAL A 57 -7.30 -6.48 7.68
CA VAL A 57 -6.15 -7.09 8.38
C VAL A 57 -4.95 -6.14 8.33
N GLU A 58 -4.37 -5.79 9.48
CA GLU A 58 -3.17 -4.94 9.54
C GLU A 58 -1.99 -5.58 8.81
N ILE A 59 -1.44 -4.86 7.83
CA ILE A 59 -0.26 -5.29 7.04
C ILE A 59 0.94 -4.38 7.25
N TYR A 60 0.74 -3.17 7.79
CA TYR A 60 1.79 -2.21 8.09
C TYR A 60 1.38 -1.29 9.24
N LYS A 61 2.32 -0.99 10.14
CA LYS A 61 2.13 -0.09 11.28
C LYS A 61 3.39 0.75 11.48
N LYS A 62 3.24 2.07 11.59
CA LYS A 62 4.36 2.98 11.84
C LYS A 62 3.97 4.16 12.70
N LYS A 63 4.87 4.57 13.59
CA LYS A 63 4.70 5.76 14.41
C LYS A 63 4.96 7.00 13.54
N ALA A 64 3.87 7.59 13.09
CA ALA A 64 3.82 8.74 12.19
C ALA A 64 2.38 9.25 12.18
N ASP A 65 2.20 10.56 12.08
CA ASP A 65 0.87 11.17 12.00
C ASP A 65 0.07 10.68 10.79
N LEU A 66 0.71 10.56 9.63
CA LEU A 66 0.04 10.23 8.37
C LEU A 66 0.93 9.40 7.44
N ILE A 67 0.31 8.41 6.78
CA ILE A 67 0.83 7.76 5.58
C ILE A 67 0.18 8.37 4.34
N THR A 68 0.96 8.73 3.33
CA THR A 68 0.46 9.35 2.09
C THR A 68 0.88 8.53 0.88
N PHE A 69 -0.06 8.21 0.01
CA PHE A 69 0.21 7.50 -1.24
C PHE A 69 0.62 8.47 -2.35
N THR A 70 1.50 8.01 -3.24
CA THR A 70 1.77 8.68 -4.52
C THR A 70 0.57 8.55 -5.46
N SER A 71 0.37 9.54 -6.33
CA SER A 71 -0.64 9.50 -7.38
C SER A 71 -0.22 8.64 -8.58
N ASP A 72 1.08 8.41 -8.76
CA ASP A 72 1.64 7.65 -9.88
C ASP A 72 1.65 6.15 -9.56
N ASP A 73 0.47 5.53 -9.48
CA ASP A 73 0.33 4.09 -9.22
C ASP A 73 0.20 3.26 -10.51
N ASP A 74 0.49 1.96 -10.42
CA ASP A 74 0.34 0.99 -11.52
C ASP A 74 -0.88 0.12 -11.30
N GLY A 75 -1.65 -0.17 -12.34
CA GLY A 75 -2.91 -0.90 -12.19
C GLY A 75 -3.62 -1.19 -13.49
N PHE A 76 -4.81 -1.77 -13.39
CA PHE A 76 -5.66 -2.10 -14.53
C PHE A 76 -7.13 -1.91 -14.21
N PHE A 77 -7.94 -1.69 -15.24
CA PHE A 77 -9.39 -1.61 -15.09
C PHE A 77 -10.03 -3.00 -15.18
N LYS A 78 -10.90 -3.32 -14.22
CA LYS A 78 -11.79 -4.49 -14.24
C LYS A 78 -13.18 -4.06 -13.83
N ASN A 79 -14.19 -4.36 -14.64
CA ASN A 79 -15.59 -4.00 -14.36
C ASN A 79 -15.77 -2.50 -14.01
N LYS A 80 -15.15 -1.62 -14.80
CA LYS A 80 -15.14 -0.14 -14.59
C LYS A 80 -14.48 0.34 -13.30
N LYS A 81 -13.78 -0.54 -12.57
CA LYS A 81 -13.03 -0.21 -11.37
C LYS A 81 -11.53 -0.30 -11.66
N TYR A 82 -10.77 0.75 -11.33
CA TYR A 82 -9.32 0.70 -11.37
C TYR A 82 -8.81 -0.10 -10.17
N LEU A 83 -7.92 -1.06 -10.42
CA LEU A 83 -7.32 -1.92 -9.42
C LEU A 83 -5.81 -1.67 -9.39
N THR A 84 -5.34 -1.09 -8.30
CA THR A 84 -3.91 -0.84 -8.05
C THR A 84 -3.18 -2.18 -7.88
N THR A 85 -2.06 -2.31 -8.57
CA THR A 85 -1.13 -3.43 -8.50
C THR A 85 0.20 -3.04 -7.89
N LYS A 86 0.66 -1.79 -8.05
CA LYS A 86 1.81 -1.25 -7.32
C LYS A 86 1.57 0.20 -6.98
N THR A 87 2.04 0.62 -5.83
CA THR A 87 2.03 2.02 -5.41
C THR A 87 3.22 2.28 -4.49
N ILE A 88 3.43 3.54 -4.14
CA ILE A 88 4.39 3.95 -3.13
C ILE A 88 3.64 4.75 -2.09
N PHE A 89 3.87 4.41 -0.82
CA PHE A 89 3.44 5.27 0.27
C PHE A 89 4.66 5.88 0.95
N SER A 90 4.46 7.06 1.51
CA SER A 90 5.48 7.78 2.25
C SER A 90 4.91 8.31 3.56
N PHE A 91 5.78 8.45 4.55
CA PHE A 91 5.45 9.02 5.85
C PHE A 91 6.66 9.76 6.42
N THR A 92 6.42 10.62 7.39
CA THR A 92 7.46 11.26 8.18
C THR A 92 7.45 10.61 9.56
N PRO A 93 8.52 9.89 9.97
CA PRO A 93 8.59 9.31 11.30
C PRO A 93 8.60 10.41 12.38
N ASP A 94 8.07 10.09 13.56
CA ASP A 94 8.15 10.97 14.74
C ASP A 94 9.57 11.19 15.25
N GLU A 95 10.51 10.33 14.85
CA GLU A 95 11.91 10.43 15.22
C GLU A 95 12.71 11.08 14.08
N PRO A 96 13.61 12.03 14.39
CA PRO A 96 14.47 12.62 13.39
C PRO A 96 15.38 11.55 12.78
N CYS A 97 15.57 11.62 11.46
CA CYS A 97 16.53 10.79 10.76
C CYS A 97 17.91 11.46 10.79
N ARG A 98 18.95 10.64 10.73
CA ARG A 98 20.28 11.10 10.26
C ARG A 98 20.50 10.51 8.87
N HIS A 99 20.12 11.27 7.84
CA HIS A 99 20.35 10.88 6.46
C HIS A 99 21.38 11.81 5.82
N LYS A 100 22.62 11.32 5.68
CA LYS A 100 23.75 12.09 5.15
C LYS A 100 23.92 13.42 5.89
N GLU A 101 23.90 14.55 5.17
CA GLU A 101 24.02 15.91 5.70
C GLU A 101 22.69 16.51 6.17
N TYR A 102 21.58 15.80 5.98
CA TYR A 102 20.26 16.25 6.41
C TYR A 102 20.01 15.91 7.89
N TYR A 103 19.89 16.96 8.70
CA TYR A 103 19.47 16.89 10.10
C TYR A 103 18.02 17.38 10.20
N GLY A 104 17.09 16.46 10.40
CA GLY A 104 15.67 16.79 10.50
C GLY A 104 14.77 15.57 10.40
N TYR A 105 13.56 15.80 9.92
CA TYR A 105 12.56 14.77 9.70
C TYR A 105 12.58 14.34 8.24
N CYS A 106 12.99 13.10 7.98
CA CYS A 106 13.01 12.57 6.62
C CYS A 106 11.62 12.15 6.18
N ARG A 107 11.37 12.28 4.88
CA ARG A 107 10.26 11.61 4.23
C ARG A 107 10.72 10.22 3.80
N VAL A 108 10.20 9.20 4.47
CA VAL A 108 10.50 7.79 4.18
C VAL A 108 9.48 7.26 3.18
N SER A 109 9.93 6.50 2.19
CA SER A 109 9.09 5.87 1.16
C SER A 109 9.20 4.35 1.19
N VAL A 110 8.12 3.68 0.82
CA VAL A 110 8.03 2.21 0.71
C VAL A 110 7.18 1.84 -0.51
N VAL A 111 7.70 0.95 -1.36
CA VAL A 111 6.93 0.36 -2.46
C VAL A 111 6.02 -0.73 -1.89
N LEU A 112 4.77 -0.71 -2.31
CA LEU A 112 3.77 -1.73 -2.01
C LEU A 112 3.33 -2.40 -3.31
N ASP A 113 3.62 -3.70 -3.46
CA ASP A 113 3.34 -4.50 -4.65
C ASP A 113 2.29 -5.58 -4.36
N PHE A 114 1.18 -5.53 -5.09
CA PHE A 114 0.03 -6.44 -5.06
C PHE A 114 -0.06 -7.35 -6.31
N SER A 115 1.00 -7.41 -7.12
CA SER A 115 1.03 -8.14 -8.39
C SER A 115 1.09 -9.66 -8.23
N GLY A 116 1.54 -10.13 -7.05
CA GLY A 116 1.57 -11.54 -6.68
C GLY A 116 0.30 -12.01 -5.96
N ASP A 117 0.41 -13.09 -5.19
CA ASP A 117 -0.69 -13.65 -4.39
C ASP A 117 -0.77 -13.04 -2.98
N LYS A 118 0.26 -12.31 -2.57
CA LYS A 118 0.39 -11.63 -1.27
C LYS A 118 1.00 -10.24 -1.48
N PRO A 119 0.67 -9.25 -0.63
CA PRO A 119 1.32 -7.95 -0.70
C PRO A 119 2.81 -8.08 -0.34
N ILE A 120 3.65 -7.35 -1.07
CA ILE A 120 5.09 -7.24 -0.81
C ILE A 120 5.41 -5.78 -0.49
N PHE A 121 6.06 -5.56 0.66
CA PHE A 121 6.66 -4.29 1.01
C PHE A 121 8.12 -4.30 0.61
N SER A 122 8.61 -3.20 0.03
CA SER A 122 10.05 -3.00 -0.07
C SER A 122 10.66 -2.65 1.29
N ASN A 123 12.00 -2.62 1.33
CA ASN A 123 12.69 -1.82 2.34
C ASN A 123 12.27 -0.35 2.26
N GLU A 124 12.44 0.34 3.38
CA GLU A 124 12.35 1.80 3.47
C GLU A 124 13.51 2.44 2.68
N PHE A 125 13.21 3.52 1.95
CA PHE A 125 14.18 4.32 1.22
C PHE A 125 13.86 5.80 1.34
N ILE A 126 14.89 6.63 1.23
CA ILE A 126 14.84 8.09 1.45
C ILE A 126 15.61 8.74 0.31
N SER A 127 15.10 9.87 -0.20
CA SER A 127 15.79 10.70 -1.18
C SER A 127 17.11 11.26 -0.65
N ASP A 128 18.01 11.68 -1.55
CA ASP A 128 19.35 12.11 -1.13
C ASP A 128 19.32 13.37 -0.24
N SER A 129 18.34 14.24 -0.45
CA SER A 129 18.05 15.44 0.36
C SER A 129 17.27 15.15 1.65
N GLY A 130 16.82 13.92 1.87
CA GLY A 130 16.10 13.50 3.06
C GLY A 130 14.58 13.75 3.03
N SER A 131 14.11 14.82 2.39
CA SER A 131 12.70 15.23 2.43
C SER A 131 12.05 15.45 1.07
N SER A 132 12.80 15.28 -0.04
CA SER A 132 12.27 15.45 -1.39
C SER A 132 11.08 14.51 -1.66
N VAL A 133 10.19 14.96 -2.54
CA VAL A 133 9.01 14.21 -2.98
C VAL A 133 9.31 13.46 -4.27
N ILE A 134 8.51 12.43 -4.57
CA ILE A 134 8.63 11.68 -5.82
C ILE A 134 8.16 12.58 -6.96
N ASP A 135 9.00 12.72 -7.98
CA ASP A 135 8.72 13.50 -9.21
C ASP A 135 7.96 12.63 -10.22
N TRP A 136 8.50 11.44 -10.54
CA TRP A 136 7.83 10.49 -11.42
C TRP A 136 8.28 9.04 -11.15
N ILE A 137 7.44 8.10 -11.59
CA ILE A 137 7.71 6.66 -11.51
C ILE A 137 7.51 6.01 -12.88
N SER A 138 8.48 5.22 -13.31
CA SER A 138 8.34 4.34 -14.47
C SER A 138 8.15 2.91 -13.99
N TRP A 139 6.90 2.43 -14.06
CA TRP A 139 6.52 1.08 -13.66
C TRP A 139 6.81 0.08 -14.78
N GLY A 140 7.47 -1.02 -14.42
CA GLY A 140 7.57 -2.21 -15.23
C GLY A 140 6.85 -3.39 -14.57
N LYS A 141 6.78 -4.50 -15.29
CA LYS A 141 6.05 -5.70 -14.82
C LYS A 141 6.59 -6.23 -13.48
N ALA A 142 7.90 -6.20 -13.29
CA ALA A 142 8.59 -6.75 -12.10
C ALA A 142 9.59 -5.74 -11.47
N ASN A 143 9.61 -4.50 -11.95
CA ASN A 143 10.55 -3.48 -11.51
C ASN A 143 9.92 -2.09 -11.58
N ALA A 144 10.60 -1.09 -11.04
CA ALA A 144 10.27 0.30 -11.26
C ALA A 144 11.53 1.17 -11.21
N ILE A 145 11.51 2.30 -11.91
CA ILE A 145 12.45 3.40 -11.70
C ILE A 145 11.69 4.53 -11.01
N ILE A 146 12.19 4.95 -9.86
CA ILE A 146 11.58 5.97 -9.01
C ILE A 146 12.54 7.15 -8.98
N VAL A 147 12.05 8.34 -9.31
CA VAL A 147 12.85 9.56 -9.33
C VAL A 147 12.23 10.61 -8.41
N PHE A 148 13.05 11.21 -7.58
CA PHE A 148 12.68 12.32 -6.70
C PHE A 148 13.04 13.66 -7.34
N GLU A 149 12.39 14.74 -6.89
CA GLU A 149 12.65 16.10 -7.39
C GLU A 149 14.09 16.56 -7.17
N ASP A 150 14.78 16.03 -6.16
CA ASP A 150 16.21 16.27 -5.93
C ASP A 150 17.14 15.52 -6.90
N GLY A 151 16.57 14.80 -7.86
CA GLY A 151 17.29 14.04 -8.88
C GLY A 151 17.81 12.69 -8.41
N SER A 152 17.57 12.30 -7.15
CA SER A 152 17.91 10.96 -6.66
C SER A 152 17.03 9.91 -7.33
N LYS A 153 17.67 8.79 -7.71
CA LYS A 153 17.05 7.71 -8.50
C LYS A 153 17.17 6.38 -7.79
N PHE A 154 16.08 5.64 -7.78
CA PHE A 154 15.99 4.34 -7.15
C PHE A 154 15.40 3.33 -8.12
N LYS A 155 15.81 2.08 -7.95
CA LYS A 155 15.26 0.95 -8.70
C LYS A 155 14.59 0.00 -7.72
N TYR A 156 13.31 -0.24 -7.95
CA TYR A 156 12.59 -1.35 -7.32
C TYR A 156 12.76 -2.62 -8.16
N MET A 157 13.00 -3.75 -7.50
CA MET A 157 12.98 -5.07 -8.12
C MET A 157 12.71 -6.13 -7.05
N ASN A 158 11.71 -6.99 -7.28
CA ASN A 158 11.41 -8.17 -6.44
C ASN A 158 11.32 -7.87 -4.93
N GLY A 159 10.62 -6.80 -4.53
CA GLY A 159 10.48 -6.46 -3.10
C GLY A 159 11.69 -5.74 -2.49
N HIS A 160 12.64 -5.27 -3.29
CA HIS A 160 13.77 -4.49 -2.81
C HIS A 160 13.96 -3.21 -3.62
N VAL A 161 14.37 -2.13 -2.95
CA VAL A 161 14.66 -0.82 -3.55
C VAL A 161 16.12 -0.46 -3.29
N GLU A 162 16.84 -0.18 -4.36
CA GLU A 162 18.25 0.19 -4.32
C GLU A 162 18.48 1.56 -4.97
N ARG A 163 19.45 2.32 -4.45
CA ARG A 163 19.89 3.58 -5.06
C ARG A 163 20.63 3.29 -6.37
N VAL A 164 20.24 3.98 -7.45
CA VAL A 164 20.94 3.93 -8.74
C VAL A 164 22.11 4.92 -8.72
N ILE A 165 23.29 4.45 -8.33
CA ILE A 165 24.53 5.23 -8.38
C ILE A 165 25.01 5.24 -9.84
N LYS A 166 25.22 6.43 -10.41
CA LYS A 166 25.92 6.61 -11.69
C LYS A 166 27.40 6.83 -11.44
#